data_AF-A0A0F3ISR4-F1
#
_entry.id   AF-A0A0F3ISR4-F1
#
_cell.length_a   1.000
_cell.length_b   1.000
_cell.length_c   1.000
_cell.angle_alpha   90.00
_cell.angle_beta   90.00
_cell.angle_gamma   90.00
#
_symmetry.space_group_name_H-M   'P 1'
#
loop_
_entity.id
_entity.type
_entity.pdbx_description
1 polymer ?
#
loop_
_entity_poly.entity_id
_entity_poly.type
_entity_poly.pdbx_seq_one_letter_code
_entity_poly.pdbx_strand_id
1 'polypeptide(L)'
;MARLAFLLACDQETIYPSPEADEGITLKALAVDEENIPLLWLCLFGTEQLYQAEMVATDVEGGDEEMAQLTAPLAKVTDAIARLERTVPRLEAAYPGRGSLSNHKDLLIQVLRASGLEYVTIDAADISEVFESDEDFADLLAVCLDYLNGADLEGLDDPSEILSTLCDLPEDGRFLSIPELHTSPDTTEADLITLCRLLGTEAEIPLPWEPAEEA
;
A
#
# COMPACT_ATOMS: atom_id res chain seq x y z
N MET A 1 20.15 0.74 -4.13
CA MET A 1 19.16 -0.34 -4.25
C MET A 1 17.82 0.36 -4.27
N ALA A 2 16.90 0.02 -5.18
CA ALA A 2 15.56 0.59 -5.13
C ALA A 2 14.87 0.06 -3.87
N ARG A 3 14.13 0.92 -3.17
CA ARG A 3 13.38 0.54 -1.96
C ARG A 3 12.03 -0.01 -2.37
N LEU A 4 11.66 -1.19 -1.87
CA LEU A 4 10.45 -1.85 -2.31
C LEU A 4 9.36 -1.84 -1.23
N ALA A 5 8.13 -1.65 -1.67
CA ALA A 5 6.94 -1.97 -0.89
C ALA A 5 6.16 -3.07 -1.59
N PHE A 6 5.70 -4.08 -0.84
CA PHE A 6 4.89 -5.17 -1.39
C PHE A 6 3.51 -5.20 -0.75
N LEU A 7 2.48 -5.34 -1.58
CA LEU A 7 1.18 -5.79 -1.13
C LEU A 7 1.19 -7.31 -1.12
N LEU A 8 1.07 -7.90 0.06
CA LEU A 8 1.18 -9.34 0.26
C LEU A 8 -0.15 -9.92 0.70
N ALA A 9 -0.45 -11.13 0.27
CA ALA A 9 -1.52 -11.94 0.83
C ALA A 9 -0.98 -13.25 1.40
N CYS A 10 -1.58 -13.70 2.50
CA CYS A 10 -1.16 -14.90 3.23
C CYS A 10 -2.34 -15.68 3.84
N ASP A 11 -2.09 -16.95 4.18
CA ASP A 11 -3.06 -17.85 4.82
C ASP A 11 -3.00 -17.80 6.36
N GLN A 12 -2.13 -16.98 6.93
CA GLN A 12 -1.94 -16.84 8.38
C GLN A 12 -2.14 -15.39 8.83
N GLU A 13 -2.59 -15.22 10.07
CA GLU A 13 -2.75 -13.91 10.70
C GLU A 13 -1.39 -13.37 11.14
N THR A 14 -0.55 -12.98 10.18
CA THR A 14 0.81 -12.48 10.42
C THR A 14 1.23 -11.48 9.35
N ILE A 15 2.11 -10.54 9.73
CA ILE A 15 2.79 -9.63 8.79
C ILE A 15 4.00 -10.32 8.13
N TYR A 16 4.69 -9.64 7.22
CA TYR A 16 5.92 -10.14 6.62
C TYR A 16 6.98 -9.01 6.52
N PRO A 17 8.27 -9.32 6.73
CA PRO A 17 8.79 -10.56 7.33
C PRO A 17 8.22 -10.77 8.74
N SER A 18 7.98 -12.03 9.14
CA SER A 18 7.47 -12.28 10.49
C SER A 18 8.29 -13.34 11.22
N PRO A 19 8.67 -13.05 12.48
CA PRO A 19 9.32 -14.04 13.34
C PRO A 19 8.34 -15.14 13.81
N GLU A 20 7.04 -14.91 13.67
CA GLU A 20 5.97 -15.81 14.12
C GLU A 20 5.39 -16.66 12.97
N ALA A 21 5.80 -16.40 11.73
CA ALA A 21 5.31 -17.16 10.58
C ALA A 21 5.88 -18.60 10.59
N ASP A 22 5.00 -19.59 10.47
CA ASP A 22 5.40 -20.99 10.36
C ASP A 22 6.10 -21.27 9.02
N GLU A 23 6.98 -22.29 8.97
CA GLU A 23 7.66 -22.75 7.73
C GLU A 23 6.71 -23.12 6.57
N GLY A 24 5.40 -23.27 6.84
CA GLY A 24 4.36 -23.60 5.88
C GLY A 24 3.47 -22.45 5.43
N ILE A 25 3.80 -21.19 5.76
CA ILE A 25 3.00 -20.03 5.33
C ILE A 25 2.91 -19.96 3.81
N THR A 26 1.68 -19.85 3.30
CA THR A 26 1.46 -19.53 1.89
C THR A 26 1.52 -18.02 1.75
N LEU A 27 2.54 -17.50 1.09
CA LEU A 27 2.71 -16.07 0.82
C LEU A 27 2.64 -15.79 -0.67
N LYS A 28 1.96 -14.70 -1.04
CA LYS A 28 1.87 -14.25 -2.42
C LYS A 28 2.02 -12.74 -2.51
N ALA A 29 2.98 -12.28 -3.30
CA ALA A 29 3.05 -10.88 -3.70
C ALA A 29 1.93 -10.58 -4.72
N LEU A 30 1.07 -9.63 -4.36
CA LEU A 30 -0.05 -9.19 -5.19
C LEU A 30 0.38 -8.06 -6.11
N ALA A 31 1.14 -7.10 -5.60
CA ALA A 31 1.69 -5.97 -6.33
C ALA A 31 2.93 -5.45 -5.58
N VAL A 32 3.79 -4.72 -6.28
CA VAL A 32 5.00 -4.07 -5.73
C VAL A 32 5.00 -2.61 -6.13
N ASP A 33 5.68 -1.76 -5.38
CA ASP A 33 6.04 -0.42 -5.84
C ASP A 33 7.46 -0.06 -5.37
N GLU A 34 8.09 0.87 -6.08
CA GLU A 34 9.41 1.38 -5.79
C GLU A 34 9.32 2.78 -5.13
N GLU A 35 9.99 2.93 -3.99
CA GLU A 35 10.20 4.17 -3.23
C GLU A 35 8.97 4.74 -2.50
N ASN A 36 7.81 4.06 -2.49
CA ASN A 36 6.59 4.53 -1.81
C ASN A 36 5.60 3.39 -1.51
N ILE A 37 4.52 3.72 -0.79
CA ILE A 37 3.37 2.84 -0.57
C ILE A 37 2.19 3.32 -1.42
N PRO A 38 1.68 2.53 -2.37
CA PRO A 38 0.54 2.92 -3.19
C PRO A 38 -0.71 3.29 -2.40
N LEU A 39 -1.38 4.35 -2.86
CA LEU A 39 -2.42 5.04 -2.11
C LEU A 39 -3.65 4.17 -1.81
N LEU A 40 -4.05 3.29 -2.74
CA LEU A 40 -5.18 2.39 -2.51
C LEU A 40 -4.85 1.23 -1.58
N TRP A 41 -3.57 0.93 -1.33
CA TRP A 41 -3.18 -0.09 -0.36
C TRP A 41 -3.47 0.38 1.05
N LEU A 42 -3.21 1.65 1.37
CA LEU A 42 -3.55 2.25 2.67
C LEU A 42 -5.06 2.17 2.95
N CYS A 43 -5.90 2.27 1.91
CA CYS A 43 -7.36 2.19 2.03
C CYS A 43 -7.90 0.82 2.46
N LEU A 44 -7.07 -0.23 2.40
CA LEU A 44 -7.41 -1.58 2.85
C LEU A 44 -7.44 -1.70 4.38
N PHE A 45 -6.79 -0.78 5.09
CA PHE A 45 -6.48 -0.93 6.51
C PHE A 45 -7.04 0.20 7.38
N GLY A 46 -7.19 -0.09 8.65
CA GLY A 46 -7.42 0.88 9.72
C GLY A 46 -6.30 0.81 10.74
N THR A 47 -6.19 1.86 11.56
CA THR A 47 -5.14 1.98 12.58
C THR A 47 -5.23 0.87 13.62
N GLU A 48 -6.43 0.36 13.90
CA GLU A 48 -6.65 -0.80 14.77
C GLU A 48 -6.09 -2.12 14.22
N GLN A 49 -5.64 -2.10 12.96
CA GLN A 49 -5.07 -3.24 12.23
C GLN A 49 -3.55 -3.11 12.10
N LEU A 50 -2.92 -2.13 12.75
CA LEU A 50 -1.46 -2.05 12.84
C LEU A 50 -0.94 -3.14 13.77
N TYR A 51 -0.13 -4.02 13.20
CA TYR A 51 0.60 -5.05 13.92
C TYR A 51 2.03 -4.59 14.15
N GLN A 52 2.57 -4.90 15.32
CA GLN A 52 3.96 -4.64 15.67
C GLN A 52 4.63 -5.96 16.05
N ALA A 53 5.76 -6.26 15.43
CA ALA A 53 6.57 -7.43 15.73
C ALA A 53 8.01 -7.00 16.02
N GLU A 54 8.65 -7.67 16.97
CA GLU A 54 10.08 -7.50 17.23
C GLU A 54 10.86 -8.53 16.41
N MET A 55 11.82 -8.07 15.61
CA MET A 55 12.73 -8.93 14.86
C MET A 55 14.17 -8.75 15.32
N VAL A 56 14.92 -9.85 15.35
CA VAL A 56 16.37 -9.79 15.54
C VAL A 56 17.01 -9.57 14.17
N ALA A 57 17.54 -8.38 13.95
CA ALA A 57 18.41 -8.07 12.81
C ALA A 57 19.86 -8.40 13.19
N THR A 58 20.51 -9.25 12.42
CA THR A 58 21.93 -9.55 12.62
C THR A 58 22.75 -8.54 11.82
N ASP A 59 23.49 -7.65 12.48
CA ASP A 59 24.46 -6.80 11.80
C ASP A 59 25.56 -7.70 11.20
N VAL A 60 25.62 -7.70 9.86
CA VAL A 60 26.54 -8.54 9.06
C VAL A 60 28.00 -8.11 9.27
N GLU A 61 28.26 -6.90 9.78
CA GLU A 61 29.61 -6.40 10.03
C GLU A 61 30.05 -6.44 11.52
N GLY A 62 29.11 -6.50 12.47
CA GLY A 62 29.40 -6.40 13.91
C GLY A 62 29.17 -7.66 14.74
N GLY A 63 28.26 -8.55 14.32
CA GLY A 63 27.85 -9.72 15.11
C GLY A 63 27.04 -9.39 16.37
N ASP A 64 26.68 -8.12 16.56
CA ASP A 64 25.72 -7.70 17.58
C ASP A 64 24.30 -7.90 17.04
N GLU A 65 23.44 -8.50 17.86
CA GLU A 65 22.02 -8.66 17.60
C GLU A 65 21.33 -7.32 17.90
N GLU A 66 20.75 -6.69 16.87
CA GLU A 66 19.93 -5.48 17.03
C GLU A 66 18.46 -5.88 16.96
N MET A 67 17.67 -5.37 17.91
CA MET A 67 16.21 -5.57 17.90
C MET A 67 15.60 -4.49 17.02
N ALA A 68 15.07 -4.88 15.86
CA ALA A 68 14.30 -4.02 14.97
C ALA A 68 12.81 -4.18 15.26
N GLN A 69 12.05 -3.08 15.18
CA GLN A 69 10.59 -3.12 15.35
C GLN A 69 9.92 -3.02 13.98
N LEU A 70 9.27 -4.10 13.56
CA LEU A 70 8.51 -4.11 12.33
C LEU A 70 7.08 -3.66 12.60
N THR A 71 6.63 -2.60 11.92
CA THR A 71 5.24 -2.15 11.94
C THR A 71 4.62 -2.34 10.56
N ALA A 72 3.54 -3.12 10.47
CA ALA A 72 2.80 -3.31 9.24
C ALA A 72 1.31 -3.51 9.52
N PRO A 73 0.41 -3.06 8.62
CA PRO A 73 -1.01 -3.29 8.78
C PRO A 73 -1.39 -4.70 8.31
N LEU A 74 -2.28 -5.38 9.03
CA LEU A 74 -2.76 -6.72 8.72
C LEU A 74 -4.28 -6.79 8.79
N ALA A 75 -4.92 -7.27 7.74
CA ALA A 75 -6.38 -7.42 7.70
C ALA A 75 -6.81 -8.72 7.06
N LYS A 76 -7.99 -9.22 7.44
CA LYS A 76 -8.70 -10.21 6.64
C LYS A 76 -9.08 -9.60 5.31
N VAL A 77 -8.92 -10.34 4.22
CA VAL A 77 -9.24 -9.89 2.86
C VAL A 77 -10.69 -9.40 2.74
N THR A 78 -11.63 -10.05 3.41
CA THR A 78 -13.04 -9.62 3.43
C THR A 78 -13.23 -8.24 4.05
N ASP A 79 -12.52 -7.97 5.14
CA ASP A 79 -12.62 -6.73 5.89
C ASP A 79 -11.88 -5.61 5.15
N ALA A 80 -10.74 -5.94 4.55
CA ALA A 80 -9.97 -5.04 3.70
C ALA A 80 -10.79 -4.54 2.49
N ILE A 81 -11.50 -5.45 1.81
CA ILE A 81 -12.40 -5.08 0.69
C ILE A 81 -13.53 -4.16 1.18
N ALA A 82 -14.20 -4.52 2.29
CA ALA A 82 -15.28 -3.71 2.84
C ALA A 82 -14.80 -2.32 3.27
N ARG A 83 -13.58 -2.22 3.79
CA ARG A 83 -12.96 -0.95 4.17
C ARG A 83 -12.61 -0.11 2.95
N LEU A 84 -11.97 -0.69 1.95
CA LEU A 84 -11.64 -0.04 0.68
C LEU A 84 -12.87 0.63 0.05
N GLU A 85 -14.00 -0.08 0.01
CA GLU A 85 -15.27 0.48 -0.50
C GLU A 85 -15.75 1.71 0.27
N ARG A 86 -15.45 1.77 1.57
CA ARG A 86 -15.89 2.84 2.48
C ARG A 86 -14.91 4.02 2.52
N THR A 87 -13.61 3.77 2.33
CA THR A 87 -12.54 4.78 2.42
C THR A 87 -12.33 5.53 1.09
N VAL A 88 -12.54 4.88 -0.06
CA VAL A 88 -12.34 5.50 -1.39
C VAL A 88 -13.08 6.85 -1.57
N PRO A 89 -14.36 7.01 -1.19
CA PRO A 89 -15.02 8.32 -1.33
C PRO A 89 -14.34 9.44 -0.52
N ARG A 90 -13.73 9.11 0.62
CA ARG A 90 -12.98 10.07 1.44
C ARG A 90 -11.64 10.39 0.81
N LEU A 91 -10.98 9.39 0.24
CA LEU A 91 -9.77 9.59 -0.53
C LEU A 91 -10.01 10.49 -1.76
N GLU A 92 -11.07 10.27 -2.53
CA GLU A 92 -11.46 11.15 -3.64
C GLU A 92 -11.71 12.59 -3.17
N ALA A 93 -12.26 12.78 -1.97
CA ALA A 93 -12.47 14.10 -1.39
C ALA A 93 -11.17 14.80 -0.98
N ALA A 94 -10.11 14.06 -0.66
CA ALA A 94 -8.77 14.61 -0.40
C ALA A 94 -8.10 15.14 -1.68
N TYR A 95 -8.52 14.66 -2.86
CA TYR A 95 -7.94 15.03 -4.15
C TYR A 95 -8.99 15.58 -5.13
N PRO A 96 -9.58 16.75 -4.83
CA PRO A 96 -10.70 17.29 -5.60
C PRO A 96 -10.29 17.55 -7.05
N GLY A 97 -11.08 17.03 -7.99
CA GLY A 97 -10.91 17.27 -9.43
C GLY A 97 -9.91 16.34 -10.12
N ARG A 98 -9.28 15.39 -9.42
CA ARG A 98 -8.35 14.43 -10.04
C ARG A 98 -9.04 13.32 -10.83
N GLY A 99 -10.30 13.01 -10.57
CA GLY A 99 -11.06 11.95 -11.24
C GLY A 99 -11.64 10.96 -10.25
N SER A 100 -12.14 9.83 -10.74
CA SER A 100 -12.72 8.79 -9.89
C SER A 100 -11.79 7.59 -9.73
N LEU A 101 -11.73 7.07 -8.52
CA LEU A 101 -10.98 5.87 -8.16
C LEU A 101 -11.79 4.58 -8.31
N SER A 102 -13.06 4.64 -8.73
CA SER A 102 -13.92 3.44 -8.77
C SER A 102 -13.34 2.30 -9.60
N ASN A 103 -12.75 2.60 -10.77
CA ASN A 103 -12.16 1.56 -11.63
C ASN A 103 -10.94 0.91 -10.97
N HIS A 104 -10.04 1.70 -10.40
CA HIS A 104 -8.85 1.24 -9.68
C HIS A 104 -9.24 0.39 -8.46
N LYS A 105 -10.20 0.86 -7.67
CA LYS A 105 -10.79 0.12 -6.54
C LYS A 105 -11.33 -1.24 -6.97
N ASP A 106 -12.13 -1.29 -8.03
CA ASP A 106 -12.73 -2.55 -8.51
C ASP A 106 -11.67 -3.54 -9.02
N LEU A 107 -10.55 -3.05 -9.55
CA LEU A 107 -9.40 -3.87 -9.96
C LEU A 107 -8.63 -4.42 -8.76
N LEU A 108 -8.36 -3.59 -7.76
CA LEU A 108 -7.71 -4.05 -6.51
C LEU A 108 -8.55 -5.12 -5.80
N ILE A 109 -9.88 -4.95 -5.77
CA ILE A 109 -10.81 -5.97 -5.24
C ILE A 109 -10.69 -7.29 -6.01
N GLN A 110 -10.52 -7.25 -7.34
CA GLN A 110 -10.33 -8.45 -8.14
C GLN A 110 -9.02 -9.16 -7.80
N VAL A 111 -7.91 -8.42 -7.62
CA VAL A 111 -6.62 -8.98 -7.22
C VAL A 111 -6.70 -9.63 -5.85
N LEU A 112 -7.28 -8.94 -4.87
CA LEU A 112 -7.46 -9.47 -3.52
C LEU A 112 -8.29 -10.76 -3.52
N ARG A 113 -9.39 -10.82 -4.27
CA ARG A 113 -10.21 -12.03 -4.41
C ARG A 113 -9.49 -13.15 -5.16
N ALA A 114 -8.73 -12.82 -6.19
CA ALA A 114 -7.99 -13.79 -6.99
C ALA A 114 -6.81 -14.41 -6.24
N SER A 115 -6.32 -13.78 -5.16
CA SER A 115 -5.31 -14.37 -4.28
C SER A 115 -5.78 -15.71 -3.69
N GLY A 116 -7.06 -15.82 -3.33
CA GLY A 116 -7.62 -16.97 -2.63
C GLY A 116 -7.14 -17.15 -1.18
N LEU A 117 -6.41 -16.17 -0.64
CA LEU A 117 -5.81 -16.19 0.69
C LEU A 117 -6.66 -15.41 1.70
N GLU A 118 -6.46 -15.65 2.99
CA GLU A 118 -7.34 -15.12 4.06
C GLU A 118 -6.95 -13.71 4.49
N TYR A 119 -5.65 -13.40 4.53
CA TYR A 119 -5.12 -12.15 5.05
C TYR A 119 -4.37 -11.37 3.98
N VAL A 120 -4.30 -10.05 4.16
CA VAL A 120 -3.51 -9.11 3.37
C VAL A 120 -2.71 -8.20 4.30
N THR A 121 -1.48 -7.89 3.92
CA THR A 121 -0.55 -7.00 4.64
C THR A 121 0.26 -6.17 3.64
N ILE A 122 0.92 -5.13 4.13
CA ILE A 122 1.97 -4.42 3.39
C ILE A 122 3.32 -4.80 4.02
N ASP A 123 4.28 -5.22 3.20
CA ASP A 123 5.69 -5.21 3.58
C ASP A 123 6.29 -3.90 3.07
N ALA A 124 6.78 -3.09 4.01
CA ALA A 124 7.34 -1.76 3.75
C ALA A 124 8.67 -1.56 4.49
N ALA A 125 9.40 -2.64 4.77
CA ALA A 125 10.66 -2.57 5.53
C ALA A 125 11.68 -1.63 4.87
N ASP A 126 11.87 -1.71 3.55
CA ASP A 126 12.79 -0.82 2.83
C ASP A 126 12.31 0.65 2.85
N ILE A 127 11.01 0.88 2.97
CA ILE A 127 10.43 2.24 3.03
C ILE A 127 10.62 2.84 4.41
N SER A 128 10.45 2.05 5.48
CA SER A 128 10.61 2.54 6.86
C SER A 128 12.05 2.98 7.13
N GLU A 129 13.05 2.38 6.49
CA GLU A 129 14.47 2.77 6.59
C GLU A 129 14.76 4.22 6.13
N VAL A 130 13.85 4.88 5.43
CA VAL A 130 14.00 6.29 5.02
C VAL A 130 13.75 7.27 6.16
N PHE A 131 13.00 6.84 7.16
CA PHE A 131 12.59 7.66 8.28
C PHE A 131 13.71 7.76 9.34
N GLU A 132 13.65 8.78 10.19
CA GLU A 132 14.64 8.95 11.26
C GLU A 132 14.55 7.81 12.28
N SER A 133 13.37 7.23 12.47
CA SER A 133 13.12 6.06 13.31
C SER A 133 11.91 5.23 12.82
N ASP A 134 11.83 3.98 13.27
CA ASP A 134 10.66 3.11 13.06
C ASP A 134 9.38 3.71 13.67
N GLU A 135 9.51 4.47 14.77
CA GLU A 135 8.40 5.19 15.43
C GLU A 135 7.85 6.29 14.52
N ASP A 136 8.71 7.07 13.85
CA ASP A 136 8.27 8.12 12.93
C ASP A 136 7.49 7.57 11.74
N PHE A 137 7.93 6.43 11.19
CA PHE A 137 7.21 5.73 10.13
C PHE A 137 5.86 5.19 10.64
N ALA A 138 5.85 4.52 11.79
CA ALA A 138 4.64 3.95 12.38
C ALA A 138 3.59 5.02 12.71
N ASP A 139 4.02 6.16 13.24
CA ASP A 139 3.16 7.30 13.56
C ASP A 139 2.57 7.92 12.29
N LEU A 140 3.38 8.15 11.25
CA LEU A 140 2.87 8.66 9.98
C LEU A 140 1.87 7.68 9.34
N LEU A 141 2.17 6.39 9.34
CA LEU A 141 1.27 5.35 8.84
C LEU A 141 -0.05 5.36 9.63
N ALA A 142 0.00 5.43 10.96
CA ALA A 142 -1.18 5.51 11.81
C ALA A 142 -2.04 6.76 11.49
N VAL A 143 -1.41 7.93 11.31
CA VAL A 143 -2.11 9.17 10.94
C VAL A 143 -2.80 9.04 9.58
N CYS A 144 -2.12 8.46 8.58
CA CYS A 144 -2.71 8.19 7.26
C CYS A 144 -3.94 7.27 7.37
N LEU A 145 -3.84 6.18 8.15
CA LEU A 145 -4.95 5.24 8.33
C LEU A 145 -6.11 5.87 9.10
N ASP A 146 -5.84 6.63 10.17
CA ASP A 146 -6.86 7.34 10.94
C ASP A 146 -7.62 8.34 10.07
N TYR A 147 -6.90 9.12 9.25
CA TYR A 147 -7.51 10.04 8.30
C TYR A 147 -8.51 9.33 7.38
N LEU A 148 -8.05 8.28 6.69
CA LEU A 148 -8.85 7.53 5.73
C LEU A 148 -10.08 6.90 6.39
N ASN A 149 -9.96 6.51 7.66
CA ASN A 149 -11.02 5.87 8.43
C ASN A 149 -11.96 6.83 9.16
N GLY A 150 -11.82 8.14 8.94
CA GLY A 150 -12.81 9.11 9.39
C GLY A 150 -12.46 9.85 10.67
N ALA A 151 -11.26 9.66 11.22
CA ALA A 151 -10.80 10.44 12.36
C ALA A 151 -10.75 11.93 11.99
N ASP A 152 -11.10 12.77 12.96
CA ASP A 152 -10.92 14.21 12.85
C ASP A 152 -9.50 14.55 13.33
N LEU A 153 -8.68 15.01 12.40
CA LEU A 153 -7.27 15.27 12.62
C LEU A 153 -7.06 16.77 12.81
N GLU A 154 -7.56 17.29 13.94
CA GLU A 154 -7.44 18.71 14.27
C GLU A 154 -5.95 19.13 14.33
N GLY A 155 -5.58 20.12 13.53
CA GLY A 155 -4.25 20.74 13.57
C GLY A 155 -3.17 20.01 12.77
N LEU A 156 -3.52 19.01 11.97
CA LEU A 156 -2.63 18.39 11.00
C LEU A 156 -2.68 19.11 9.64
N ASP A 157 -1.64 18.89 8.83
CA ASP A 157 -1.49 19.43 7.48
C ASP A 157 -2.65 19.00 6.54
N ASP A 158 -2.70 19.56 5.33
CA ASP A 158 -3.72 19.17 4.35
C ASP A 158 -3.68 17.64 4.17
N PRO A 159 -4.82 16.93 4.22
CA PRO A 159 -4.81 15.49 4.10
C PRO A 159 -4.12 14.95 2.85
N SER A 160 -4.14 15.72 1.76
CA SER A 160 -3.39 15.36 0.55
C SER A 160 -1.88 15.41 0.76
N GLU A 161 -1.34 16.32 1.58
CA GLU A 161 0.09 16.44 1.88
C GLU A 161 0.57 15.28 2.76
N ILE A 162 -0.23 14.91 3.77
CA ILE A 162 0.05 13.78 4.66
C ILE A 162 0.14 12.48 3.85
N LEU A 163 -0.89 12.19 3.05
CA LEU A 163 -0.93 11.00 2.19
C LEU A 163 0.21 11.01 1.16
N SER A 164 0.58 12.18 0.63
CA SER A 164 1.67 12.28 -0.36
C SER A 164 3.04 11.95 0.23
N THR A 165 3.23 12.07 1.54
CA THR A 165 4.51 11.74 2.20
C THR A 165 4.81 10.24 2.12
N LEU A 166 3.79 9.37 2.14
CA LEU A 166 3.96 7.92 1.96
C LEU A 166 3.78 7.47 0.51
N CYS A 167 2.93 8.15 -0.26
CA CYS A 167 2.48 7.66 -1.57
C CYS A 167 3.17 8.31 -2.77
N ASP A 168 3.91 9.41 -2.58
CA ASP A 168 4.66 10.13 -3.63
C ASP A 168 3.81 10.40 -4.89
N LEU A 169 2.59 10.89 -4.68
CA LEU A 169 1.62 11.09 -5.76
C LEU A 169 1.93 12.37 -6.55
N PRO A 170 2.07 12.33 -7.89
CA PRO A 170 2.32 13.53 -8.70
C PRO A 170 1.26 14.62 -8.48
N GLU A 171 1.67 15.90 -8.44
CA GLU A 171 0.76 17.03 -8.19
C GLU A 171 -0.33 17.21 -9.26
N ASP A 172 0.01 16.94 -10.52
CA ASP A 172 -0.83 17.13 -11.71
C ASP A 172 -1.42 15.83 -12.28
N GLY A 173 -1.09 14.70 -11.66
CA GLY A 173 -1.54 13.38 -12.09
C GLY A 173 -3.04 13.16 -11.83
N ARG A 174 -3.74 12.63 -12.84
CA ARG A 174 -5.19 12.37 -12.78
C ARG A 174 -5.49 10.90 -12.47
N PHE A 175 -6.62 10.68 -11.83
CA PHE A 175 -7.22 9.37 -11.60
C PHE A 175 -8.03 8.93 -12.83
N LEU A 176 -7.35 8.80 -13.96
CA LEU A 176 -7.96 8.30 -15.20
C LEU A 176 -8.24 6.82 -15.07
N SER A 177 -9.39 6.35 -15.56
CA SER A 177 -9.63 4.91 -15.63
C SER A 177 -8.64 4.25 -16.60
N ILE A 178 -8.36 2.96 -16.42
CA ILE A 178 -7.41 2.24 -17.30
C ILE A 178 -7.81 2.27 -18.78
N PRO A 179 -9.10 2.10 -19.14
CA PRO A 179 -9.53 2.28 -20.53
C PRO A 179 -9.21 3.68 -21.06
N GLU A 180 -9.36 4.73 -20.24
CA GLU A 180 -9.03 6.10 -20.62
C GLU A 180 -7.52 6.31 -20.75
N LEU A 181 -6.69 5.74 -19.86
CA LEU A 181 -5.23 5.82 -19.95
C LEU A 181 -4.71 5.34 -21.31
N HIS A 182 -5.24 4.21 -21.80
CA HIS A 182 -4.82 3.64 -23.09
C HIS A 182 -5.39 4.32 -24.32
N THR A 183 -6.49 5.07 -24.20
CA THR A 183 -7.24 5.59 -25.35
C THR A 183 -7.20 7.10 -25.47
N SER A 184 -6.89 7.82 -24.39
CA SER A 184 -6.83 9.27 -24.37
C SER A 184 -5.55 9.76 -25.04
N PRO A 185 -5.64 10.65 -26.05
CA PRO A 185 -4.46 11.29 -26.63
C PRO A 185 -3.80 12.30 -25.68
N ASP A 186 -4.50 12.68 -24.60
CA ASP A 186 -4.04 13.64 -23.61
C ASP A 186 -3.44 12.97 -22.36
N THR A 187 -3.24 11.65 -22.36
CA THR A 187 -2.56 10.93 -21.26
C THR A 187 -1.14 11.46 -21.09
N THR A 188 -0.79 11.93 -19.89
CA THR A 188 0.53 12.45 -19.56
C THR A 188 1.38 11.40 -18.85
N GLU A 189 2.68 11.66 -18.74
CA GLU A 189 3.58 10.86 -17.90
C GLU A 189 3.15 10.85 -16.44
N ALA A 190 2.67 12.00 -15.92
CA ALA A 190 2.15 12.10 -14.56
C ALA A 190 0.92 11.21 -14.34
N ASP A 191 0.05 11.03 -15.34
CA ASP A 191 -1.09 10.10 -15.24
C ASP A 191 -0.62 8.64 -15.18
N LEU A 192 0.42 8.29 -15.94
CA LEU A 192 0.99 6.93 -15.93
C LEU A 192 1.69 6.64 -14.59
N ILE A 193 2.47 7.58 -14.07
CA ILE A 193 3.07 7.48 -12.74
C ILE A 193 1.96 7.37 -11.68
N THR A 194 0.89 8.16 -11.81
CA THR A 194 -0.26 8.11 -10.90
C THR A 194 -0.92 6.74 -10.88
N LEU A 195 -1.05 6.05 -12.02
CA LEU A 195 -1.56 4.68 -12.05
C LEU A 195 -0.73 3.76 -11.13
N CYS A 196 0.60 3.82 -11.25
CA CYS A 196 1.51 3.04 -10.40
C CYS A 196 1.34 3.45 -8.93
N ARG A 197 1.36 4.75 -8.61
CA ARG A 197 1.17 5.24 -7.23
C ARG A 197 -0.22 4.95 -6.63
N LEU A 198 -1.22 4.60 -7.45
CA LEU A 198 -2.53 4.18 -6.97
C LEU A 198 -2.58 2.69 -6.65
N LEU A 199 -2.01 1.83 -7.51
CA LEU A 199 -2.25 0.38 -7.50
C LEU A 199 -1.00 -0.47 -7.25
N GLY A 200 0.19 0.09 -7.42
CA GLY A 200 1.45 -0.61 -7.62
C GLY A 200 1.61 -1.17 -9.04
N THR A 201 2.74 -1.82 -9.27
CA THR A 201 3.18 -2.47 -10.50
C THR A 201 3.36 -3.99 -10.32
N GLU A 202 3.73 -4.68 -11.39
CA GLU A 202 3.90 -6.14 -11.44
C GLU A 202 4.84 -6.63 -10.35
N ALA A 203 4.36 -7.57 -9.53
CA ALA A 203 5.20 -8.34 -8.62
C ALA A 203 5.57 -9.69 -9.27
N GLU A 204 4.91 -10.77 -8.84
CA GLU A 204 5.16 -12.14 -9.35
C GLU A 204 4.01 -12.69 -10.19
N ILE A 205 2.91 -11.94 -10.29
CA ILE A 205 1.72 -12.32 -11.06
C ILE A 205 1.27 -11.18 -11.96
N PRO A 206 0.75 -11.50 -13.17
CA PRO A 206 0.16 -10.49 -14.03
C PRO A 206 -0.99 -9.77 -13.33
N LEU A 207 -0.91 -8.45 -13.31
CA LEU A 207 -1.93 -7.58 -12.72
C LEU A 207 -3.03 -7.25 -13.73
N PRO A 208 -4.29 -7.11 -13.30
CA PRO A 208 -5.40 -6.83 -14.23
C PRO A 208 -5.37 -5.42 -14.83
N TRP A 209 -4.51 -4.54 -14.32
CA TRP A 209 -4.28 -3.19 -14.83
C TRP A 209 -3.09 -3.06 -15.78
N GLU A 210 -2.26 -4.08 -15.87
CA GLU A 210 -1.10 -4.03 -16.73
C GLU A 210 -1.45 -4.49 -18.14
N PRO A 211 -0.80 -3.92 -19.17
CA PRO A 211 -0.97 -4.40 -20.52
C PRO A 211 -0.53 -5.87 -20.58
N ALA A 212 -1.39 -6.73 -21.11
CA ALA A 212 -0.99 -8.11 -21.39
C ALA A 212 0.21 -8.06 -22.35
N GLU A 213 1.34 -8.66 -21.96
CA GLU A 213 2.42 -8.88 -22.91
C GLU A 213 1.84 -9.65 -24.11
N GLU A 214 1.94 -9.07 -25.30
CA GLU A 214 1.59 -9.77 -26.53
C GLU A 214 2.54 -10.97 -26.68
N ALA A 215 2.04 -12.16 -26.37
CA ALA A 215 2.76 -13.43 -26.52
C ALA A 215 3.06 -13.80 -27.98
#